data_AF-A0A953W7C2-F1
#
_entry.id   AF-A0A953W7C2-F1
#
_cell.length_a   1.000
_cell.length_b   1.000
_cell.length_c   1.000
_cell.angle_alpha   90.00
_cell.angle_beta   90.00
_cell.angle_gamma   90.00
#
_symmetry.space_group_name_H-M   'P 1'
#
loop_
_entity.id
_entity.type
_entity.pdbx_description
1 polymer ?
#
loop_
_entity_poly.entity_id
_entity_poly.type
_entity_poly.pdbx_seq_one_letter_code
_entity_poly.pdbx_strand_id
1 'polypeptide(L)'
;MYEEFFNLSGSPFRLAPDPRFFFGSRGHNKALAYLHYGLRQGEGFIVITGEIGAGKSMLISHLIGQLDRSNVTAAYLPTPNVEPSALLGHILSGFGIEAAGDGEAANIEALEDFLFDEMGRGRRVLLIVDEAQDMPVKTLEELRILSNMDYEGTPLFQAFLVGQPDFRETLERADMEQLRQRV
;
A
#
# COMPACT_ATOMS: atom_id res chain seq x y z
N MET A 1 -2.91 29.93 -20.42
CA MET A 1 -4.07 30.60 -21.08
C MET A 1 -5.30 30.59 -20.18
N TYR A 2 -5.60 29.47 -19.51
CA TYR A 2 -6.62 29.44 -18.44
C TYR A 2 -6.08 29.95 -17.10
N GLU A 3 -4.82 29.65 -16.79
CA GLU A 3 -4.18 29.96 -15.51
C GLU A 3 -4.05 31.47 -15.30
N GLU A 4 -3.55 32.19 -16.30
CA GLU A 4 -3.42 33.65 -16.27
C GLU A 4 -4.79 34.35 -16.31
N PHE A 5 -5.76 33.79 -17.04
CA PHE A 5 -7.10 34.38 -17.17
C PHE A 5 -7.92 34.26 -15.88
N PHE A 6 -7.82 33.13 -15.18
CA PHE A 6 -8.52 32.88 -13.90
C PHE A 6 -7.63 33.06 -12.66
N ASN A 7 -6.41 33.54 -12.83
CA ASN A 7 -5.41 33.73 -11.77
C ASN A 7 -5.18 32.47 -10.91
N LEU A 8 -5.08 31.31 -11.56
CA LEU A 8 -4.87 30.01 -10.91
C LEU A 8 -3.38 29.76 -10.66
N SER A 9 -3.06 29.15 -9.52
CA SER A 9 -1.68 28.79 -9.13
C SER A 9 -1.15 27.52 -9.80
N GLY A 10 -1.91 26.93 -10.72
CA GLY A 10 -1.55 25.73 -11.45
C GLY A 10 -2.60 25.37 -12.51
N SER A 11 -2.25 24.45 -13.39
CA SER A 11 -3.15 23.95 -14.44
C SER A 11 -4.38 23.29 -13.83
N PRO A 12 -5.60 23.78 -14.13
CA PRO A 12 -6.83 23.11 -13.72
C PRO A 12 -7.09 21.87 -14.60
N PHE A 13 -7.78 20.87 -14.06
CA PHE A 13 -8.23 19.65 -14.77
C PHE A 13 -7.11 18.74 -15.31
N ARG A 14 -5.99 18.62 -14.59
CA ARG A 14 -4.97 17.62 -14.91
C ARG A 14 -5.55 16.22 -14.73
N LEU A 15 -5.23 15.32 -15.67
CA LEU A 15 -5.58 13.90 -15.56
C LEU A 15 -4.87 13.22 -14.38
N ALA A 16 -3.61 13.63 -14.14
CA ALA A 16 -2.84 13.11 -13.01
C ALA A 16 -3.24 13.84 -11.72
N PRO A 17 -3.53 13.10 -10.63
CA PRO A 17 -3.80 13.67 -9.32
C PRO A 17 -2.62 14.52 -8.82
N ASP A 18 -2.89 15.67 -8.20
CA ASP A 18 -1.89 16.55 -7.59
C ASP A 18 -2.17 16.69 -6.08
N PRO A 19 -1.37 16.04 -5.21
CA PRO A 19 -1.62 15.98 -3.76
C PRO A 19 -1.71 17.34 -3.07
N ARG A 20 -1.15 18.40 -3.68
CA ARG A 20 -1.22 19.77 -3.16
C ARG A 20 -2.64 20.33 -3.15
N PHE A 21 -3.50 19.80 -4.01
CA PHE A 21 -4.92 20.18 -4.09
C PHE A 21 -5.83 19.19 -3.37
N PHE A 22 -5.30 18.39 -2.44
CA PHE A 22 -6.11 17.46 -1.65
C PHE A 22 -7.19 18.21 -0.85
N PHE A 23 -8.45 17.83 -1.08
CA PHE A 23 -9.60 18.32 -0.30
C PHE A 23 -10.01 17.26 0.72
N GLY A 24 -9.72 17.53 1.99
CA GLY A 24 -10.06 16.68 3.13
C GLY A 24 -11.56 16.69 3.43
N SER A 25 -12.36 16.01 2.61
CA SER A 25 -13.77 15.76 2.88
C SER A 25 -13.93 15.01 4.23
N ARG A 26 -15.15 15.00 4.79
CA ARG A 26 -15.42 14.24 6.03
C ARG A 26 -15.04 12.77 5.90
N GLY A 27 -15.30 12.15 4.74
CA GLY A 27 -14.92 10.77 4.45
C GLY A 27 -13.40 10.59 4.38
N HIS A 28 -12.70 11.48 3.69
CA HIS A 28 -11.24 11.44 3.58
C HIS A 28 -10.54 11.61 4.93
N ASN A 29 -10.97 12.58 5.74
CA ASN A 29 -10.36 12.80 7.05
C ASN A 29 -10.59 11.61 7.99
N LYS A 30 -11.77 10.98 7.91
CA LYS A 30 -12.06 9.75 8.64
C LYS A 30 -11.12 8.62 8.20
N ALA A 31 -10.96 8.42 6.89
CA ALA A 31 -10.06 7.40 6.35
C ALA A 31 -8.59 7.65 6.74
N LEU A 32 -8.09 8.89 6.64
CA LEU A 32 -6.74 9.25 7.09
C LEU A 32 -6.54 8.96 8.57
N ALA A 33 -7.52 9.28 9.42
CA ALA A 33 -7.43 8.99 10.85
C ALA A 33 -7.29 7.48 11.11
N TYR A 34 -8.05 6.64 10.40
CA TYR A 34 -7.90 5.18 10.48
C TYR A 34 -6.53 4.71 9.97
N LEU A 35 -6.04 5.25 8.86
CA LEU A 35 -4.73 4.89 8.32
C LEU A 35 -3.60 5.25 9.27
N HIS A 36 -3.61 6.46 9.83
CA HIS A 36 -2.62 6.85 10.84
C HIS A 36 -2.72 6.00 12.10
N TYR A 37 -3.92 5.66 12.54
CA TYR A 37 -4.10 4.78 13.70
C TYR A 37 -3.54 3.39 13.42
N GLY A 38 -3.90 2.76 12.30
CA GLY A 38 -3.43 1.41 12.01
C GLY A 38 -1.94 1.35 11.62
N LEU A 39 -1.40 2.40 10.98
CA LEU A 39 0.04 2.55 10.79
C LEU A 39 0.79 2.52 12.12
N ARG A 40 0.19 3.06 13.19
CA ARG A 40 0.76 3.06 14.55
C ARG A 40 0.62 1.71 15.27
N GLN A 41 -0.35 0.88 14.89
CA GLN A 41 -0.39 -0.51 15.35
C GLN A 41 0.76 -1.32 14.72
N GLY A 42 1.04 -1.11 13.43
CA GLY A 42 2.19 -1.69 12.75
C GLY A 42 2.05 -3.18 12.43
N GLU A 43 0.84 -3.71 12.47
CA GLU A 43 0.54 -5.11 12.15
C GLU A 43 -0.61 -5.24 11.16
N GLY A 44 -0.65 -6.37 10.46
CA GLY A 44 -1.77 -6.80 9.63
C GLY A 44 -1.97 -6.01 8.33
N PHE A 45 -3.17 -6.16 7.80
CA PHE A 45 -3.64 -5.49 6.60
C PHE A 45 -4.60 -4.36 6.98
N ILE A 46 -4.55 -3.25 6.27
CA ILE A 46 -5.62 -2.23 6.36
C ILE A 46 -6.30 -2.14 5.02
N VAL A 47 -7.62 -2.32 5.01
CA VAL A 47 -8.41 -2.25 3.78
C VAL A 47 -9.16 -0.93 3.70
N ILE A 48 -8.99 -0.23 2.58
CA ILE A 48 -9.77 0.95 2.23
C ILE A 48 -10.52 0.68 0.94
N THR A 49 -11.83 0.85 0.98
CA THR A 49 -12.67 0.79 -0.21
C THR A 49 -13.39 2.11 -0.46
N GLY A 50 -13.65 2.38 -1.73
CA GLY A 50 -14.43 3.53 -2.16
C GLY A 50 -14.70 3.47 -3.65
N GLU A 51 -15.76 4.16 -4.08
CA GLU A 51 -16.17 4.21 -5.49
C GLU A 51 -15.05 4.71 -6.42
N ILE A 52 -15.21 4.45 -7.71
CA ILE A 52 -14.36 5.04 -8.75
C ILE A 52 -14.49 6.57 -8.67
N GLY A 53 -13.36 7.28 -8.72
CA GLY A 53 -13.34 8.74 -8.58
C GLY A 53 -13.53 9.26 -7.15
N ALA A 54 -13.64 8.40 -6.14
CA ALA A 54 -13.76 8.80 -4.73
C ALA A 54 -12.47 9.42 -4.14
N GLY A 55 -11.43 9.66 -4.93
CA GLY A 55 -10.19 10.28 -4.46
C GLY A 55 -9.26 9.34 -3.66
N LYS A 56 -9.40 8.01 -3.79
CA LYS A 56 -8.55 7.02 -3.10
C LYS A 56 -7.06 7.23 -3.34
N SER A 57 -6.61 7.29 -4.60
CA SER A 57 -5.19 7.50 -4.92
C SER A 57 -4.68 8.89 -4.47
N MET A 58 -5.57 9.90 -4.45
CA MET A 58 -5.27 11.22 -3.87
C MET A 58 -5.07 11.15 -2.36
N LEU A 59 -5.92 10.40 -1.66
CA LEU A 59 -5.81 10.13 -0.22
C LEU A 59 -4.48 9.46 0.13
N ILE A 60 -4.11 8.43 -0.63
CA ILE A 60 -2.87 7.68 -0.45
C ILE A 60 -1.65 8.55 -0.76
N SER A 61 -1.67 9.29 -1.87
CA SER A 61 -0.58 10.20 -2.20
C SER A 61 -0.39 11.28 -1.14
N HIS A 62 -1.50 11.78 -0.58
CA HIS A 62 -1.47 12.72 0.55
C HIS A 62 -0.87 12.09 1.80
N LEU A 63 -1.30 10.87 2.17
CA LEU A 63 -0.75 10.12 3.29
C LEU A 63 0.77 9.92 3.15
N ILE A 64 1.23 9.41 1.99
CA ILE A 64 2.65 9.19 1.72
C ILE A 64 3.45 10.49 1.87
N GLY A 65 2.89 11.62 1.39
CA GLY A 65 3.49 12.94 1.56
C GLY A 65 3.59 13.44 3.00
N GLN A 66 2.81 12.85 3.93
CA GLN A 66 2.83 13.16 5.36
C GLN A 66 3.66 12.18 6.19
N LEU A 67 4.09 11.05 5.62
CA LEU A 67 4.91 10.08 6.33
C LEU A 67 6.28 10.67 6.68
N ASP A 68 6.70 10.44 7.91
CA ASP A 68 8.03 10.79 8.35
C ASP A 68 9.02 9.69 7.92
N ARG A 69 9.87 10.01 6.95
CA ARG A 69 10.83 9.05 6.38
C ARG A 69 11.88 8.57 7.37
N SER A 70 11.99 9.21 8.54
CA SER A 70 12.85 8.73 9.62
C SER A 70 12.26 7.55 10.40
N ASN A 71 10.95 7.29 10.27
CA ASN A 71 10.27 6.22 11.00
C ASN A 71 9.41 5.29 10.13
N VAL A 72 9.19 5.62 8.85
CA VAL A 72 8.49 4.74 7.90
C VAL A 72 9.20 4.71 6.55
N THR A 73 9.37 3.51 6.02
CA THR A 73 9.80 3.23 4.65
C THR A 73 8.61 2.65 3.90
N ALA A 74 8.10 3.37 2.90
CA ALA A 74 6.87 3.03 2.20
C ALA A 74 7.11 2.75 0.71
N ALA A 75 6.48 1.70 0.18
CA ALA A 75 6.40 1.40 -1.24
C ALA A 75 4.96 1.51 -1.73
N TYR A 76 4.76 2.06 -2.94
CA TYR A 76 3.44 2.19 -3.56
C TYR A 76 3.38 1.38 -4.85
N LEU A 77 2.44 0.44 -4.90
CA LEU A 77 2.18 -0.47 -6.02
C LEU A 77 0.81 -0.14 -6.62
N PRO A 78 0.75 0.63 -7.72
CA PRO A 78 -0.48 0.83 -8.47
C PRO A 78 -0.75 -0.45 -9.28
N THR A 79 -1.71 -1.28 -8.88
CA THR A 79 -1.74 -2.69 -9.33
C THR A 79 -2.97 -3.01 -10.18
N PRO A 80 -2.86 -3.08 -11.53
CA PRO A 80 -4.02 -3.43 -12.36
C PRO A 80 -4.23 -4.95 -12.59
N ASN A 81 -3.31 -5.85 -12.20
CA ASN A 81 -3.43 -7.32 -12.11
C ASN A 81 -2.01 -7.95 -12.10
N VAL A 82 -1.55 -8.45 -10.95
CA VAL A 82 -0.20 -9.05 -10.79
C VAL A 82 -0.34 -10.54 -10.54
N GLU A 83 0.34 -11.34 -11.34
CA GLU A 83 0.43 -12.80 -11.14
C GLU A 83 1.22 -13.13 -9.85
N PRO A 84 0.88 -14.21 -9.13
CA PRO A 84 1.52 -14.54 -7.86
C PRO A 84 3.05 -14.59 -7.92
N SER A 85 3.61 -15.21 -8.97
CA SER A 85 5.06 -15.36 -9.15
C SER A 85 5.79 -14.04 -9.43
N ALA A 86 5.08 -12.99 -9.84
CA ALA A 86 5.66 -11.67 -10.09
C ALA A 86 5.58 -10.76 -8.85
N LEU A 87 4.73 -11.08 -7.88
CA LEU A 87 4.46 -10.22 -6.72
C LEU A 87 5.74 -9.84 -5.97
N LEU A 88 6.57 -10.83 -5.62
CA LEU A 88 7.80 -10.59 -4.87
C LEU A 88 8.74 -9.64 -5.62
N GLY A 89 8.90 -9.83 -6.94
CA GLY A 89 9.70 -8.92 -7.77
C GLY A 89 9.16 -7.48 -7.78
N HIS A 90 7.84 -7.30 -7.80
CA HIS A 90 7.22 -5.98 -7.69
C HIS A 90 7.43 -5.34 -6.31
N ILE A 91 7.36 -6.14 -5.23
CA ILE A 91 7.63 -5.66 -3.87
C ILE A 91 9.09 -5.21 -3.74
N LEU A 92 10.05 -6.05 -4.16
CA LEU A 92 11.47 -5.72 -4.15
C LEU A 92 11.76 -4.43 -4.92
N SER A 93 11.24 -4.33 -6.15
CA SER A 93 11.35 -3.13 -6.97
C SER A 93 10.73 -1.89 -6.31
N GLY A 94 9.56 -2.04 -5.67
CA GLY A 94 8.87 -0.98 -4.95
C GLY A 94 9.68 -0.41 -3.77
N PHE A 95 10.48 -1.25 -3.10
CA PHE A 95 11.40 -0.84 -2.04
C PHE A 95 12.80 -0.46 -2.55
N GLY A 96 13.07 -0.61 -3.85
CA GLY A 96 14.38 -0.34 -4.46
C GLY A 96 15.44 -1.41 -4.14
N ILE A 97 15.02 -2.64 -3.86
CA ILE A 97 15.88 -3.79 -3.59
C ILE A 97 16.21 -4.48 -4.91
N GLU A 98 17.49 -4.74 -5.17
CA GLU A 98 17.91 -5.51 -6.33
C GLU A 98 17.56 -6.99 -6.12
N ALA A 99 16.84 -7.58 -7.07
CA ALA A 99 16.56 -9.01 -7.05
C ALA A 99 17.88 -9.79 -7.21
N ALA A 100 18.09 -10.79 -6.35
CA ALA A 100 19.36 -11.50 -6.26
C ALA A 100 19.68 -12.37 -7.50
N GLY A 101 18.79 -12.48 -8.48
CA GLY A 101 19.00 -13.23 -9.73
C GLY A 101 18.98 -14.76 -9.58
N ASP A 102 19.15 -15.26 -8.36
CA ASP A 102 19.39 -16.67 -8.04
C ASP A 102 18.11 -17.48 -7.71
N GLY A 103 16.92 -16.90 -7.96
CA GLY A 103 15.62 -17.54 -7.78
C GLY A 103 14.78 -16.96 -6.65
N GLU A 104 13.62 -17.58 -6.39
CA GLU A 104 12.61 -17.07 -5.45
C GLU A 104 13.12 -17.04 -3.99
N ALA A 105 13.84 -18.08 -3.56
CA ALA A 105 14.41 -18.14 -2.21
C ALA A 105 15.39 -16.98 -1.92
N ALA A 106 16.26 -16.65 -2.88
CA ALA A 106 17.21 -15.56 -2.74
C ALA A 106 16.52 -14.19 -2.71
N ASN A 107 15.39 -14.05 -3.42
CA ASN A 107 14.56 -12.85 -3.37
C ASN A 107 13.81 -12.70 -2.03
N ILE A 108 13.40 -13.82 -1.42
CA ILE A 108 12.82 -13.83 -0.07
C ILE A 108 13.88 -13.39 0.95
N GLU A 109 15.08 -13.97 0.89
CA GLU A 109 16.21 -13.61 1.76
C GLU A 109 16.56 -12.11 1.62
N ALA A 110 16.63 -11.60 0.40
CA ALA A 110 16.87 -10.17 0.15
C ALA A 110 15.78 -9.26 0.76
N LEU A 111 14.51 -9.69 0.72
CA LEU A 111 13.42 -8.97 1.38
C LEU A 111 13.57 -9.03 2.90
N GLU A 112 13.83 -10.20 3.47
CA GLU A 112 14.02 -10.39 4.92
C GLU A 112 15.17 -9.52 5.45
N ASP A 113 16.33 -9.54 4.80
CA ASP A 113 17.49 -8.72 5.15
C ASP A 113 17.16 -7.23 5.17
N PHE A 114 16.43 -6.76 4.14
CA PHE A 114 15.94 -5.39 4.08
C PHE A 114 15.01 -5.08 5.25
N LEU A 115 14.02 -5.94 5.52
CA LEU A 115 13.07 -5.76 6.61
C LEU A 115 13.79 -5.70 7.98
N PHE A 116 14.81 -6.53 8.19
CA PHE A 116 15.62 -6.50 9.41
C PHE A 116 16.44 -5.21 9.56
N ASP A 117 17.05 -4.71 8.48
CA ASP A 117 17.78 -3.44 8.49
C ASP A 117 16.84 -2.26 8.77
N GLU A 118 15.65 -2.25 8.18
CA GLU A 118 14.61 -1.24 8.47
C GLU A 118 14.18 -1.28 9.94
N MET A 119 13.90 -2.47 10.49
CA MET A 119 13.58 -2.66 11.90
C MET A 119 14.72 -2.19 12.81
N GLY A 120 15.97 -2.54 12.50
CA GLY A 120 17.15 -2.13 13.26
C GLY A 120 17.36 -0.61 13.29
N ARG A 121 16.87 0.10 12.26
CA ARG A 121 16.83 1.57 12.18
C ARG A 121 15.60 2.18 12.87
N GLY A 122 14.72 1.36 13.46
CA GLY A 122 13.47 1.79 14.07
C GLY A 122 12.43 2.25 13.05
N ARG A 123 12.57 1.86 11.78
CA ARG A 123 11.66 2.21 10.70
C ARG A 123 10.66 1.08 10.47
N ARG A 124 9.41 1.45 10.21
CA ARG A 124 8.34 0.53 9.82
C ARG A 124 8.30 0.39 8.32
N VAL A 125 8.03 -0.81 7.84
CA VAL A 125 7.88 -1.07 6.41
C VAL A 125 6.40 -1.12 6.04
N LEU A 126 6.00 -0.24 5.12
CA LEU A 126 4.62 -0.11 4.66
C LEU A 126 4.53 -0.37 3.15
N LEU A 127 3.81 -1.42 2.76
CA LEU A 127 3.39 -1.61 1.37
C LEU A 127 2.01 -1.00 1.17
N ILE A 128 1.83 -0.21 0.13
CA ILE A 128 0.51 0.29 -0.27
C ILE A 128 0.20 -0.27 -1.64
N VAL A 129 -0.88 -1.04 -1.72
CA VAL A 129 -1.35 -1.68 -2.94
C VAL A 129 -2.64 -0.99 -3.37
N ASP A 130 -2.60 -0.28 -4.48
CA ASP A 130 -3.78 0.36 -5.09
C ASP A 130 -4.41 -0.57 -6.13
N GLU A 131 -5.71 -0.39 -6.33
CA GLU A 131 -6.56 -1.23 -7.18
C GLU A 131 -6.55 -2.73 -6.77
N ALA A 132 -6.54 -3.00 -5.47
CA ALA A 132 -6.47 -4.35 -4.89
C ALA A 132 -7.61 -5.29 -5.35
N GLN A 133 -8.75 -4.77 -5.84
CA GLN A 133 -9.80 -5.60 -6.43
C GLN A 133 -9.35 -6.35 -7.69
N ASP A 134 -8.33 -5.85 -8.39
CA ASP A 134 -7.84 -6.45 -9.63
C ASP A 134 -6.77 -7.52 -9.37
N MET A 135 -6.39 -7.73 -8.10
CA MET A 135 -5.46 -8.79 -7.72
C MET A 135 -6.14 -10.17 -7.73
N PRO A 136 -5.50 -11.19 -8.36
CA PRO A 136 -5.95 -12.55 -8.22
C PRO A 136 -5.94 -13.00 -6.75
N VAL A 137 -6.93 -13.81 -6.37
CA VAL A 137 -7.02 -14.45 -5.05
C VAL A 137 -5.71 -15.13 -4.63
N LYS A 138 -5.03 -15.80 -5.57
CA LYS A 138 -3.73 -16.44 -5.30
C LYS A 138 -2.63 -15.42 -4.98
N THR A 139 -2.65 -14.24 -5.58
CA THR A 139 -1.67 -13.18 -5.33
C THR A 139 -1.92 -12.53 -3.96
N LEU A 140 -3.18 -12.37 -3.57
CA LEU A 140 -3.54 -11.91 -2.23
C LEU A 140 -3.10 -12.91 -1.15
N GLU A 141 -3.22 -14.21 -1.42
CA GLU A 141 -2.72 -15.26 -0.53
C GLU A 141 -1.19 -15.24 -0.44
N GLU A 142 -0.48 -15.05 -1.56
CA GLU A 142 0.98 -14.88 -1.55
C GLU A 142 1.39 -13.67 -0.70
N LEU A 143 0.70 -12.53 -0.87
CA LEU A 143 0.92 -11.35 -0.04
C LEU A 143 0.66 -11.63 1.46
N ARG A 144 -0.38 -12.41 1.77
CA ARG A 144 -0.67 -12.88 3.13
C ARG A 144 0.48 -13.73 3.69
N ILE A 145 1.05 -14.64 2.88
CA ILE A 145 2.19 -15.47 3.28
C ILE A 145 3.40 -14.60 3.62
N LEU A 146 3.79 -13.68 2.73
CA LEU A 146 4.92 -12.76 2.92
C LEU A 146 4.73 -11.89 4.16
N SER A 147 3.52 -11.39 4.41
CA SER A 147 3.23 -10.58 5.60
C SER A 147 3.26 -11.35 6.94
N ASN A 148 3.54 -12.67 6.94
CA ASN A 148 3.81 -13.42 8.18
C ASN A 148 5.26 -13.28 8.64
N MET A 149 6.13 -12.59 7.89
CA MET A 149 7.49 -12.30 8.33
C MET A 149 7.46 -11.47 9.63
N ASP A 150 8.02 -12.04 10.69
CA ASP A 150 8.12 -11.44 12.01
C ASP A 150 9.50 -11.66 12.64
N TYR A 151 9.84 -10.82 13.61
CA TYR A 151 11.01 -10.99 14.46
C TYR A 151 10.57 -11.00 15.93
N GLU A 152 10.79 -12.13 16.60
CA GLU A 152 10.37 -12.33 17.99
C GLU A 152 8.88 -12.00 18.23
N GLY A 153 8.02 -12.29 17.24
CA GLY A 153 6.59 -11.98 17.28
C GLY A 153 6.22 -10.54 16.93
N THR A 154 7.19 -9.71 16.52
CA THR A 154 6.95 -8.37 15.99
C THR A 154 6.86 -8.43 14.46
N PRO A 155 5.71 -8.07 13.85
CA PRO A 155 5.58 -8.06 12.40
C PRO A 155 6.58 -7.10 11.75
N LEU A 156 7.24 -7.57 10.70
CA LEU A 156 8.25 -6.78 9.99
C LEU A 156 7.65 -5.94 8.85
N PHE A 157 6.42 -6.26 8.46
CA PHE A 157 5.80 -5.75 7.24
C PHE A 157 4.30 -5.50 7.43
N GLN A 158 3.83 -4.32 7.04
CA GLN A 158 2.42 -3.96 7.03
C GLN A 158 1.95 -3.62 5.61
N ALA A 159 0.71 -3.96 5.25
CA ALA A 159 0.18 -3.66 3.92
C ALA A 159 -1.17 -2.93 3.98
N PHE A 160 -1.30 -1.86 3.20
CA PHE A 160 -2.57 -1.18 2.95
C PHE A 160 -3.11 -1.60 1.60
N LEU A 161 -4.31 -2.20 1.58
CA LEU A 161 -5.01 -2.63 0.39
C LEU A 161 -6.11 -1.62 0.06
N VAL A 162 -5.97 -0.95 -1.07
CA VAL A 162 -6.85 0.12 -1.50
C VAL A 162 -7.58 -0.36 -2.74
N GLY A 163 -8.90 -0.29 -2.73
CA GLY A 163 -9.69 -0.81 -3.84
C GLY A 163 -11.12 -0.29 -3.91
N GLN A 164 -11.90 -0.93 -4.76
CA GLN A 164 -13.32 -0.65 -4.96
C GLN A 164 -14.20 -1.40 -3.95
N PRO A 165 -15.49 -1.06 -3.79
CA PRO A 165 -16.40 -1.75 -2.86
C PRO A 165 -16.44 -3.27 -3.05
N ASP A 166 -16.40 -3.75 -4.29
CA ASP A 166 -16.39 -5.17 -4.67
C ASP A 166 -15.19 -5.94 -4.06
N PHE A 167 -14.11 -5.24 -3.72
CA PHE A 167 -12.99 -5.86 -3.00
C PHE A 167 -13.41 -6.34 -1.61
N ARG A 168 -14.30 -5.60 -0.93
CA ARG A 168 -14.85 -6.03 0.36
C ARG A 168 -15.64 -7.33 0.21
N GLU A 169 -16.44 -7.44 -0.85
CA GLU A 169 -17.19 -8.67 -1.13
C GLU A 169 -16.24 -9.84 -1.41
N THR A 170 -15.14 -9.58 -2.11
CA THR A 170 -14.09 -10.57 -2.35
C THR A 170 -13.49 -11.07 -1.04
N LEU A 171 -13.13 -10.17 -0.11
CA LEU A 171 -12.59 -10.52 1.20
C LEU A 171 -13.57 -11.30 2.09
N GLU A 172 -14.87 -11.20 1.85
CA GLU A 172 -15.89 -11.94 2.60
C GLU A 172 -16.05 -13.39 2.17
N ARG A 173 -15.50 -13.77 1.01
CA ARG A 173 -15.54 -15.14 0.49
C ARG A 173 -14.83 -16.13 1.41
N ALA A 174 -15.28 -17.38 1.40
CA ALA A 174 -14.73 -18.45 2.23
C ALA A 174 -13.24 -18.74 1.94
N ASP A 175 -12.81 -18.58 0.69
CA ASP A 175 -11.41 -18.77 0.28
C ASP A 175 -10.49 -17.61 0.70
N MET A 176 -11.04 -16.51 1.24
CA MET A 176 -10.30 -15.35 1.76
C MET A 176 -10.26 -15.30 3.30
N GLU A 177 -10.73 -16.34 3.99
CA GLU A 177 -10.85 -16.34 5.46
C GLU A 177 -9.53 -16.03 6.16
N GLN A 178 -8.42 -16.60 5.69
CA GLN A 178 -7.09 -16.39 6.29
C GLN A 178 -6.60 -14.95 6.17
N LEU A 179 -6.83 -14.31 5.02
CA LEU A 179 -6.49 -12.90 4.84
C LEU A 179 -7.42 -12.01 5.68
N ARG A 180 -8.73 -12.30 5.69
CA ARG A 180 -9.74 -11.53 6.43
C ARG A 180 -9.49 -11.50 7.94
N GLN A 181 -8.93 -12.57 8.51
CA GLN A 181 -8.55 -12.61 9.93
C GLN A 181 -7.39 -11.66 10.28
N ARG A 182 -6.70 -11.10 9.29
CA ARG A 182 -5.57 -10.18 9.46
C ARG A 182 -5.89 -8.73 9.07
N VAL A 183 -7.15 -8.44 8.72
CA VAL A 183 -7.67 -7.11 8.30
C VAL A 183 -8.29 -6.36 9.49
#